data_AF-A0A932PHE9-F1
#
_entry.id   AF-A0A932PHE9-F1
#
_cell.length_a   1.000
_cell.length_b   1.000
_cell.length_c   1.000
_cell.angle_alpha   90.00
_cell.angle_beta   90.00
_cell.angle_gamma   90.00
#
_symmetry.space_group_name_H-M   'P 1'
#
loop_
_entity.id
_entity.type
_entity.pdbx_description
1 polymer ?
#
loop_
_entity_poly.entity_id
_entity_poly.type
_entity_poly.pdbx_seq_one_letter_code
_entity_poly.pdbx_strand_id
1 'polypeptide(L)'
;MNQLCLLQVVGAVGTGARQESGVSLVRLSAARDGAGTVRLCMDADGGLLPLVAGESLKSADGKPVLAELKCHDGSPGWLVSRSSLLAVNGIRPLWLGRLEPGDLFSYGSRHWLVVIEWTPEAQPAPPHLAERPCPVCGAALGLAPTCQCPCGGPYFHLENPTAPDDPKALNCYLRAPCGSCHLEHTLEPTLVPEPHEKLLGQELAWST
;
A
#
# COMPACT_ATOMS: atom_id res chain seq x y z
N MET A 1 8.73 -6.05 -2.67
CA MET A 1 7.62 -5.65 -3.58
C MET A 1 6.58 -4.88 -2.78
N ASN A 2 6.03 -3.80 -3.33
CA ASN A 2 5.02 -2.98 -2.66
C ASN A 2 3.62 -3.60 -2.79
N GLN A 3 2.82 -3.57 -1.72
CA GLN A 3 1.44 -4.06 -1.75
C GLN A 3 0.44 -2.95 -1.44
N LEU A 4 -0.56 -2.77 -2.29
CA LEU A 4 -1.67 -1.84 -2.00
C LEU A 4 -2.54 -2.43 -0.89
N CYS A 5 -2.91 -1.61 0.09
CA CYS A 5 -3.68 -2.03 1.24
C CYS A 5 -4.77 -1.01 1.59
N LEU A 6 -5.83 -1.50 2.24
CA LEU A 6 -6.90 -0.68 2.81
C LEU A 6 -6.85 -0.83 4.33
N LEU A 7 -6.44 0.22 5.00
CA LEU A 7 -6.35 0.27 6.44
C LEU A 7 -7.64 0.87 7.01
N GLN A 8 -8.39 0.10 7.79
CA GLN A 8 -9.61 0.58 8.42
C GLN A 8 -9.28 1.73 9.37
N VAL A 9 -9.98 2.84 9.19
CA VAL A 9 -9.87 4.01 10.06
C VAL A 9 -10.91 3.86 11.18
N VAL A 10 -10.44 3.74 12.41
CA VAL A 10 -11.27 3.67 13.61
C VAL A 10 -11.17 5.02 14.32
N GLY A 11 -11.85 6.03 13.77
CA GLY A 11 -11.80 7.41 14.26
C GLY A 11 -13.19 7.99 14.52
N ALA A 12 -13.39 8.55 15.72
CA ALA A 12 -14.63 9.03 16.30
C ALA A 12 -15.38 10.09 15.47
N VAL A 13 -16.20 9.68 14.50
CA VAL A 13 -17.19 10.57 13.90
C VAL A 13 -18.48 10.48 14.72
N GLY A 14 -18.64 11.43 15.65
CA GLY A 14 -19.91 11.97 16.13
C GLY A 14 -21.04 11.00 16.52
N THR A 15 -21.29 10.93 17.83
CA THR A 15 -22.53 10.51 18.51
C THR A 15 -22.90 9.01 18.46
N GLY A 16 -22.41 8.26 19.46
CA GLY A 16 -23.15 7.11 20.02
C GLY A 16 -22.89 5.71 19.45
N ALA A 17 -21.87 5.50 18.61
CA ALA A 17 -21.59 4.18 18.04
C ALA A 17 -20.57 3.38 18.87
N ARG A 18 -20.92 2.11 19.10
CA ARG A 18 -20.10 1.07 19.75
C ARG A 18 -18.67 1.08 19.21
N GLN A 19 -17.71 1.02 20.12
CA GLN A 19 -16.29 0.84 19.87
C GLN A 19 -16.09 -0.54 19.18
N GLU A 20 -15.96 -0.57 17.86
CA GLU A 20 -15.52 -1.78 17.15
C GLU A 20 -14.02 -1.95 17.42
N SER A 21 -13.68 -3.06 18.07
CA SER A 21 -12.32 -3.39 18.50
C SER A 21 -11.49 -3.87 17.30
N GLY A 22 -10.46 -3.10 16.95
CA GLY A 22 -9.36 -3.55 16.10
C GLY A 22 -9.20 -2.74 14.81
N VAL A 23 -7.97 -2.29 14.56
CA VAL A 23 -7.55 -1.85 13.22
C VAL A 23 -7.50 -3.08 12.32
N SER A 24 -8.25 -3.08 11.22
CA SER A 24 -8.12 -4.11 10.19
C SER A 24 -7.31 -3.58 8.99
N LEU A 25 -6.28 -4.33 8.59
CA LEU A 25 -5.49 -4.07 7.38
C LEU A 25 -5.87 -5.11 6.32
N VAL A 26 -6.45 -4.63 5.22
CA VAL A 26 -6.85 -5.46 4.09
C VAL A 26 -5.80 -5.34 2.99
N ARG A 27 -5.01 -6.40 2.79
CA ARG A 27 -4.01 -6.48 1.73
C ARG A 27 -4.66 -6.82 0.39
N LEU A 28 -4.39 -6.03 -0.63
CA LEU A 28 -4.94 -6.19 -1.97
C LEU A 28 -3.87 -6.83 -2.87
N SER A 29 -3.73 -8.15 -2.77
CA SER A 29 -2.81 -8.90 -3.63
C SER A 29 -3.36 -8.95 -5.06
N ALA A 30 -2.73 -8.23 -5.99
CA ALA A 30 -2.87 -8.53 -7.41
C ALA A 30 -2.36 -9.96 -7.64
N ALA A 31 -3.09 -10.77 -8.42
CA ALA A 31 -2.51 -12.01 -8.91
C ALA A 31 -1.24 -11.66 -9.70
N ARG A 32 -0.11 -12.29 -9.33
CA ARG A 32 1.25 -12.05 -9.87
C ARG A 32 1.36 -12.17 -11.40
N ASP A 33 0.31 -12.65 -12.06
CA ASP A 33 0.27 -12.94 -13.49
C ASP A 33 -0.36 -11.80 -14.33
N GLY A 34 -0.42 -10.57 -13.81
CA GLY A 34 -0.73 -9.37 -14.59
C GLY A 34 -2.20 -9.18 -15.01
N ALA A 35 -3.11 -10.05 -14.57
CA ALA A 35 -4.54 -10.02 -14.92
C ALA A 35 -5.49 -10.09 -13.70
N GLY A 36 -4.97 -9.96 -12.48
CA GLY A 36 -5.78 -10.10 -11.26
C GLY A 36 -6.73 -8.93 -11.02
N THR A 37 -8.02 -9.11 -11.29
CA THR A 37 -9.07 -8.24 -10.74
C THR A 37 -9.40 -8.73 -9.33
N VAL A 38 -9.37 -7.82 -8.36
CA VAL A 38 -9.82 -8.05 -6.98
C VAL A 38 -11.22 -7.48 -6.83
N ARG A 39 -12.15 -8.24 -6.26
CA ARG A 39 -13.46 -7.73 -5.87
C ARG A 39 -13.44 -7.39 -4.39
N LEU A 40 -13.98 -6.22 -4.06
CA LEU A 40 -14.15 -5.78 -2.68
C LEU A 40 -15.59 -6.10 -2.25
N CYS A 41 -15.71 -6.88 -1.19
CA CYS A 41 -17.00 -7.24 -0.58
C CYS A 41 -17.06 -6.78 0.87
N MET A 42 -18.28 -6.59 1.36
CA MET A 42 -18.53 -6.39 2.79
C MET A 42 -19.01 -7.70 3.41
N ASP A 43 -18.46 -8.08 4.55
CA ASP A 43 -19.03 -9.17 5.36
C ASP A 43 -20.23 -8.71 6.20
N ALA A 44 -20.79 -9.63 6.99
CA ALA A 44 -21.97 -9.36 7.82
C ALA A 44 -21.68 -8.40 8.98
N ASP A 45 -20.42 -8.34 9.43
CA ASP A 45 -19.96 -7.49 10.52
C ASP A 45 -19.50 -6.11 10.01
N GLY A 46 -19.48 -5.92 8.70
CA GLY A 46 -19.07 -4.69 8.04
C GLY A 46 -17.56 -4.57 7.81
N GLY A 47 -16.84 -5.68 7.94
CA GLY A 47 -15.46 -5.83 7.49
C GLY A 47 -15.36 -5.82 5.97
N LEU A 48 -14.24 -5.31 5.46
CA LEU A 48 -13.94 -5.30 4.03
C LEU A 48 -13.08 -6.51 3.68
N LEU A 49 -13.47 -7.27 2.65
CA LEU A 49 -12.79 -8.49 2.23
C LEU A 49 -12.42 -8.44 0.75
N PRO A 50 -11.17 -8.79 0.38
CA PRO A 50 -10.77 -8.95 -1.01
C PRO A 50 -11.08 -10.37 -1.50
N LEU A 51 -11.63 -10.49 -2.70
CA LEU A 51 -11.87 -11.76 -3.38
C LEU A 51 -11.14 -11.75 -4.73
N VAL A 52 -10.30 -12.77 -4.98
CA VAL A 52 -9.66 -12.96 -6.29
C VAL A 52 -10.73 -13.39 -7.31
N ALA A 53 -10.75 -12.77 -8.49
CA ALA A 53 -11.77 -13.03 -9.50
C ALA A 53 -11.75 -14.50 -9.99
N GLY A 54 -12.93 -15.11 -10.04
CA GLY A 54 -13.14 -16.49 -10.53
C GLY A 54 -14.60 -16.95 -10.66
N GLU A 55 -15.56 -16.32 -9.98
CA GLU A 55 -16.99 -16.72 -10.03
C GLU A 55 -17.97 -15.51 -10.08
N SER A 56 -19.29 -15.77 -9.98
CA SER A 56 -20.45 -14.86 -10.12
C SER A 56 -20.33 -13.44 -9.50
N LEU A 57 -21.16 -12.49 -9.94
CA LEU A 57 -21.31 -11.13 -9.36
C LEU A 57 -21.88 -11.14 -7.91
N LYS A 58 -22.29 -12.31 -7.43
CA LYS A 58 -22.46 -12.59 -6.00
C LYS A 58 -21.17 -13.25 -5.52
N SER A 59 -20.60 -12.82 -4.40
CA SER A 59 -19.53 -13.62 -3.79
C SER A 59 -20.01 -15.07 -3.61
N ALA A 60 -19.09 -16.02 -3.45
CA ALA A 60 -19.43 -17.42 -3.15
C ALA A 60 -20.41 -17.57 -1.96
N ASP A 61 -20.49 -16.54 -1.09
CA ASP A 61 -21.35 -16.48 0.10
C ASP A 61 -22.57 -15.54 -0.03
N GLY A 62 -22.85 -14.98 -1.22
CA GLY A 62 -23.95 -14.03 -1.42
C GLY A 62 -23.73 -12.61 -0.88
N LYS A 63 -22.47 -12.24 -0.56
CA LYS A 63 -22.09 -10.91 -0.07
C LYS A 63 -22.14 -9.87 -1.20
N PRO A 64 -22.56 -8.62 -0.93
CA PRO A 64 -22.59 -7.57 -1.94
C PRO A 64 -21.17 -7.20 -2.38
N VAL A 65 -20.93 -7.26 -3.69
CA VAL A 65 -19.72 -6.69 -4.29
C VAL A 65 -19.87 -5.17 -4.30
N LEU A 66 -18.94 -4.47 -3.66
CA LEU A 66 -18.91 -3.01 -3.57
C LEU A 66 -18.20 -2.39 -4.77
N ALA A 67 -17.10 -3.02 -5.19
CA ALA A 67 -16.29 -2.58 -6.31
C ALA A 67 -15.46 -3.72 -6.91
N GLU A 68 -15.08 -3.54 -8.17
CA GLU A 68 -14.02 -4.29 -8.83
C GLU A 68 -12.78 -3.40 -8.92
N LEU A 69 -11.66 -3.91 -8.44
CA LEU A 69 -10.39 -3.22 -8.40
C LEU A 69 -9.40 -3.96 -9.31
N LYS A 70 -8.84 -3.24 -10.27
CA LYS A 70 -7.71 -3.70 -11.07
C LYS A 70 -6.43 -3.13 -10.47
N CYS A 71 -5.72 -3.97 -9.73
CA CYS A 71 -4.41 -3.64 -9.18
C CYS A 71 -3.31 -4.00 -10.19
N HIS A 72 -2.32 -3.13 -10.30
CA HIS A 72 -1.03 -3.46 -10.91
C HIS A 72 0.01 -3.45 -9.79
N ASP A 73 0.98 -4.37 -9.81
CA ASP A 73 1.94 -4.61 -8.73
C ASP A 73 2.45 -3.32 -8.06
N GLY A 74 1.97 -3.05 -6.83
CA GLY A 74 2.35 -1.87 -6.04
C GLY A 74 1.92 -0.51 -6.58
N SER A 75 1.09 -0.45 -7.62
CA SER A 75 0.63 0.76 -8.30
C SER A 75 -0.84 1.07 -7.99
N PRO A 76 -1.27 2.35 -8.12
CA PRO A 76 -2.66 2.76 -7.94
C PRO A 76 -3.66 1.88 -8.70
N GLY A 77 -4.69 1.42 -8.01
CA GLY A 77 -5.70 0.54 -8.59
C GLY A 77 -6.79 1.33 -9.32
N TRP A 78 -7.30 0.79 -10.43
CA TRP A 78 -8.53 1.29 -11.03
C TRP A 78 -9.73 0.62 -10.38
N LEU A 79 -10.71 1.41 -9.95
CA LEU A 79 -11.89 0.96 -9.23
C LEU A 79 -13.15 1.19 -10.08
N VAL A 80 -13.91 0.14 -10.36
CA VAL A 80 -15.27 0.22 -10.91
C VAL A 80 -16.25 0.01 -9.76
N SER A 81 -17.02 1.05 -9.40
CA SER A 81 -18.02 0.90 -8.34
C SER A 81 -19.19 0.05 -8.79
N ARG A 82 -19.71 -0.74 -7.87
CA ARG A 82 -20.97 -1.48 -7.99
C ARG A 82 -22.05 -0.97 -7.02
N SER A 83 -21.74 0.06 -6.23
CA SER A 83 -22.67 0.68 -5.28
C SER A 83 -22.66 2.20 -5.33
N SER A 84 -23.84 2.81 -5.19
CA SER A 84 -24.01 4.27 -5.08
C SER A 84 -23.54 4.84 -3.74
N LEU A 85 -23.34 3.99 -2.73
CA LEU A 85 -22.88 4.40 -1.39
C LEU A 85 -21.36 4.52 -1.29
N LEU A 86 -20.65 3.97 -2.28
CA LEU A 86 -19.19 4.01 -2.35
C LEU A 86 -18.72 5.41 -2.70
N ALA A 87 -17.75 5.91 -1.94
CA ALA A 87 -17.07 7.17 -2.20
C ALA A 87 -15.56 7.01 -2.05
N VAL A 88 -14.81 7.79 -2.82
CA VAL A 88 -13.36 7.99 -2.66
C VAL A 88 -13.15 9.47 -2.46
N ASN A 89 -12.49 9.85 -1.35
CA ASN A 89 -12.30 11.26 -0.96
C ASN A 89 -13.63 12.06 -0.92
N GLY A 90 -14.72 11.40 -0.52
CA GLY A 90 -16.06 12.01 -0.44
C GLY A 90 -16.79 12.16 -1.78
N ILE A 91 -16.17 11.80 -2.91
CA ILE A 91 -16.77 11.90 -4.25
C ILE A 91 -17.69 10.70 -4.50
N ARG A 92 -18.95 10.98 -4.87
CA ARG A 92 -19.97 9.98 -5.26
C ARG A 92 -21.01 10.61 -6.20
N PRO A 93 -21.63 9.83 -7.12
CA PRO A 93 -21.33 8.43 -7.41
C PRO A 93 -20.03 8.27 -8.21
N LEU A 94 -19.32 7.16 -8.02
CA LEU A 94 -18.13 6.81 -8.79
C LEU A 94 -18.48 5.72 -9.80
N TRP A 95 -18.51 6.00 -11.09
CA TRP A 95 -18.65 4.96 -12.10
C TRP A 95 -17.32 4.25 -12.34
N LEU A 96 -16.25 5.05 -12.36
CA LEU A 96 -14.86 4.63 -12.41
C LEU A 96 -14.07 5.61 -11.54
N GLY A 97 -13.18 5.09 -10.72
CA GLY A 97 -12.28 5.86 -9.87
C GLY A 97 -10.86 5.31 -9.94
N ARG A 98 -9.92 6.11 -9.45
CA ARG A 98 -8.56 5.67 -9.15
C ARG A 98 -8.41 5.61 -7.64
N LEU A 99 -7.66 4.63 -7.17
CA LEU A 99 -7.36 4.43 -5.77
C LEU A 99 -5.86 4.67 -5.59
N GLU A 100 -5.51 5.81 -5.01
CA GLU A 100 -4.14 6.25 -4.76
C GLU A 100 -3.81 6.16 -3.26
N PRO A 101 -2.54 5.93 -2.90
CA PRO A 101 -2.11 6.02 -1.50
C PRO A 101 -2.44 7.40 -0.93
N GLY A 102 -3.09 7.43 0.24
CA GLY A 102 -3.63 8.62 0.88
C GLY A 102 -5.11 8.87 0.61
N ASP A 103 -5.73 8.16 -0.34
CA ASP A 103 -7.17 8.27 -0.57
C ASP A 103 -7.97 7.69 0.60
N LEU A 104 -9.12 8.31 0.86
CA LEU A 104 -10.11 7.79 1.79
C LEU A 104 -11.20 7.01 1.04
N PHE A 105 -11.09 5.69 1.07
CA PHE A 105 -12.13 4.78 0.58
C PHE A 105 -13.27 4.70 1.60
N SER A 106 -14.51 4.92 1.17
CA SER A 106 -15.67 5.00 2.05
C SER A 106 -16.85 4.20 1.52
N TYR A 107 -17.56 3.54 2.43
CA TYR A 107 -18.84 2.90 2.14
C TYR A 107 -19.81 3.16 3.28
N GLY A 108 -20.86 3.96 3.03
CA GLY A 108 -21.76 4.41 4.09
C GLY A 108 -21.01 5.23 5.14
N SER A 109 -20.99 4.74 6.38
CA SER A 109 -20.28 5.33 7.53
C SER A 109 -18.92 4.71 7.82
N ARG A 110 -18.49 3.73 7.01
CA ARG A 110 -17.21 3.04 7.18
C ARG A 110 -16.16 3.64 6.26
N HIS A 111 -14.93 3.73 6.77
CA HIS A 111 -13.82 4.42 6.11
C HIS A 111 -12.53 3.59 6.21
N TRP A 112 -11.78 3.59 5.11
CA TRP A 112 -10.48 2.95 4.99
C TRP A 112 -9.51 3.93 4.34
N LEU A 113 -8.34 4.10 4.94
CA LEU A 113 -7.22 4.81 4.34
C LEU A 113 -6.52 3.87 3.36
N VAL A 114 -6.35 4.33 2.13
CA VAL A 114 -5.58 3.61 1.12
C VAL A 114 -4.11 3.83 1.42
N VAL A 115 -3.37 2.75 1.64
CA VAL A 115 -1.94 2.78 1.94
C VAL A 115 -1.20 1.77 1.06
N ILE A 116 0.10 1.92 0.96
CA ILE A 116 1.00 0.91 0.42
C ILE A 116 1.79 0.33 1.60
N GLU A 117 1.77 -0.98 1.74
CA GLU A 117 2.79 -1.69 2.52
C GLU A 117 4.05 -1.75 1.65
N TRP A 118 5.00 -0.90 1.97
CA TRP A 118 6.29 -0.85 1.32
C TRP A 118 7.23 -1.81 2.03
N THR A 119 7.70 -2.81 1.28
CA THR A 119 8.64 -3.82 1.77
C THR A 119 9.91 -3.75 0.91
N PRO A 120 10.99 -3.16 1.43
CA PRO A 120 12.23 -3.01 0.69
C PRO A 120 12.80 -4.38 0.37
N GLU A 121 13.20 -4.57 -0.87
CA GLU A 121 13.93 -5.75 -1.29
C GLU A 121 15.19 -5.30 -2.03
N ALA A 122 16.31 -5.93 -1.70
CA ALA A 122 17.55 -5.77 -2.43
C ALA A 122 17.40 -6.36 -3.83
N GLN A 123 17.46 -5.52 -4.86
CA GLN A 123 17.36 -5.98 -6.25
C GLN A 123 18.47 -5.36 -7.10
N PRO A 124 18.93 -6.04 -8.18
CA PRO A 124 19.81 -5.40 -9.14
C PRO A 124 19.19 -4.11 -9.67
N ALA A 125 20.00 -3.07 -9.88
CA ALA A 125 19.51 -1.84 -10.49
C ALA A 125 18.89 -2.14 -11.86
N PRO A 126 17.73 -1.54 -12.20
CA PRO A 126 17.17 -1.67 -13.54
C PRO A 126 18.22 -1.29 -14.59
N PRO A 127 18.33 -2.02 -15.72
CA PRO A 127 19.42 -1.82 -16.68
C PRO A 127 19.55 -0.38 -17.18
N HIS A 128 18.42 0.29 -17.39
CA HIS A 128 18.35 1.69 -17.83
C HIS A 128 18.73 2.71 -16.74
N LEU A 129 18.91 2.29 -15.49
CA LEU A 129 19.31 3.12 -14.35
C LEU A 129 20.70 2.76 -13.81
N ALA A 130 21.31 1.66 -14.24
CA ALA A 130 22.56 1.14 -13.69
C ALA A 130 23.72 2.15 -13.71
N GLU A 131 23.80 2.98 -14.75
CA GLU A 131 24.83 4.01 -14.87
C GLU A 131 24.47 5.33 -14.15
N ARG A 132 23.23 5.50 -13.68
CA ARG A 132 22.83 6.73 -12.98
C ARG A 132 23.52 6.80 -11.62
N PRO A 133 23.93 8.00 -11.17
CA PRO A 133 24.54 8.16 -9.87
C PRO A 133 23.50 7.95 -8.77
N CYS A 134 23.87 7.20 -7.74
CA CYS A 134 23.15 7.12 -6.48
C CYS A 134 23.05 8.53 -5.89
N PRO A 135 21.85 9.01 -5.51
CA PRO A 135 21.67 10.37 -4.99
C PRO A 135 22.35 10.62 -3.64
N VAL A 136 22.86 9.58 -2.99
CA VAL A 136 23.52 9.65 -1.68
C VAL A 136 25.04 9.61 -1.80
N CYS A 137 25.62 8.62 -2.49
CA CYS A 137 27.08 8.48 -2.59
C CYS A 137 27.67 8.94 -3.93
N GLY A 138 26.85 9.24 -4.93
CA GLY A 138 27.28 9.63 -6.28
C GLY A 138 27.80 8.48 -7.16
N ALA A 139 28.02 7.29 -6.60
CA ALA A 139 28.47 6.11 -7.37
C ALA A 139 27.35 5.53 -8.24
N ALA A 140 27.70 4.88 -9.36
CA ALA A 140 26.73 4.27 -10.27
C ALA A 140 25.86 3.21 -9.56
N LEU A 141 24.54 3.25 -9.78
CA LEU A 141 23.57 2.36 -9.14
C LEU A 141 23.80 0.87 -9.41
N GLY A 142 24.42 0.52 -10.53
CA GLY A 142 24.71 -0.87 -10.90
C GLY A 142 25.83 -1.53 -10.07
N LEU A 143 26.48 -0.81 -9.16
CA LEU A 143 27.61 -1.32 -8.37
C LEU A 143 27.17 -2.15 -7.15
N ALA A 144 25.93 -1.99 -6.70
CA ALA A 144 25.39 -2.74 -5.57
C ALA A 144 23.88 -2.99 -5.76
N PRO A 145 23.27 -3.87 -4.97
CA PRO A 145 21.82 -3.97 -4.92
C PRO A 145 21.19 -2.62 -4.59
N THR A 146 20.02 -2.38 -5.15
CA THR A 146 19.28 -1.13 -5.00
C THR A 146 17.85 -1.36 -4.56
N CYS A 147 17.23 -0.29 -4.07
CA CYS A 147 15.81 -0.22 -3.78
C CYS A 147 15.27 1.15 -4.22
N GLN A 148 14.01 1.17 -4.68
CA GLN A 148 13.30 2.40 -5.02
C GLN A 148 12.57 2.96 -3.79
N CYS A 149 12.60 4.29 -3.63
CA CYS A 149 11.77 4.97 -2.64
C CYS A 149 10.28 4.57 -2.75
N PRO A 150 9.53 4.44 -1.63
CA PRO A 150 8.09 4.15 -1.66
C PRO A 150 7.28 5.12 -2.51
N CYS A 151 7.69 6.39 -2.60
CA CYS A 151 6.99 7.40 -3.41
C CYS A 151 7.20 7.25 -4.93
N GLY A 152 7.86 6.18 -5.39
CA GLY A 152 8.27 6.03 -6.79
C GLY A 152 9.45 6.93 -7.16
N GLY A 153 10.14 7.50 -6.17
CA GLY A 153 11.26 8.42 -6.32
C GLY A 153 12.56 7.72 -6.78
N PRO A 154 13.74 8.30 -6.46
CA PRO A 154 15.02 7.76 -6.90
C PRO A 154 15.32 6.38 -6.29
N TYR A 155 16.28 5.69 -6.90
CA TYR A 155 16.85 4.44 -6.42
C TYR A 155 18.08 4.72 -5.57
N PHE A 156 18.33 3.86 -4.58
CA PHE A 156 19.44 3.96 -3.63
C PHE A 156 20.10 2.58 -3.44
N HIS A 157 21.39 2.54 -3.15
CA HIS A 157 22.06 1.29 -2.78
C HIS A 157 21.56 0.76 -1.44
N LEU A 158 21.06 -0.48 -1.42
CA LEU A 158 20.76 -1.25 -0.22
C LEU A 158 22.05 -1.95 0.26
N GLU A 159 22.11 -2.28 1.55
CA GLU A 159 23.19 -3.08 2.14
C GLU A 159 23.58 -4.27 1.25
N ASN A 160 24.88 -4.51 1.08
CA ASN A 160 25.34 -5.68 0.36
C ASN A 160 25.15 -6.92 1.27
N PRO A 161 24.21 -7.85 0.97
CA PRO A 161 23.97 -9.00 1.84
C PRO A 161 25.16 -9.96 1.93
N THR A 162 26.16 -9.83 1.05
CA THR A 162 27.40 -10.60 1.11
C THR A 162 28.48 -9.99 2.01
N ALA A 163 28.28 -8.77 2.50
CA ALA A 163 29.21 -8.05 3.37
C ALA A 163 28.48 -7.03 4.28
N PRO A 164 27.63 -7.50 5.22
CA PRO A 164 26.77 -6.64 6.05
C PRO A 164 27.56 -5.67 6.96
N ASP A 165 28.73 -6.10 7.44
CA ASP A 165 29.55 -5.34 8.41
C ASP A 165 30.75 -4.61 7.76
N ASP A 166 30.82 -4.52 6.43
CA ASP A 166 31.89 -3.77 5.77
C ASP A 166 31.54 -2.27 5.77
N PRO A 167 32.29 -1.39 6.47
CA PRO A 167 32.07 0.06 6.39
C PRO A 167 32.29 0.64 4.97
N LYS A 168 32.83 -0.15 4.04
CA LYS A 168 32.92 0.14 2.60
C LYS A 168 31.75 -0.43 1.79
N ALA A 169 30.94 -1.34 2.34
CA ALA A 169 29.67 -1.71 1.73
C ALA A 169 28.79 -0.46 1.73
N LEU A 170 28.35 -0.05 0.53
CA LEU A 170 27.66 1.21 0.32
C LEU A 170 26.25 1.16 0.94
N ASN A 171 26.13 1.38 2.25
CA ASN A 171 24.85 1.62 2.91
C ASN A 171 24.45 3.08 2.70
N CYS A 172 24.05 3.38 1.47
CA CYS A 172 23.53 4.69 1.10
C CYS A 172 22.08 4.85 1.53
N TYR A 173 21.37 3.72 1.63
CA TYR A 173 19.98 3.65 2.02
C TYR A 173 19.74 4.36 3.36
N LEU A 174 20.54 4.15 4.40
CA LEU A 174 20.27 4.76 5.72
C LEU A 174 20.83 6.19 5.94
N ARG A 175 21.41 6.85 4.92
CA ARG A 175 22.22 8.06 5.14
C ARG A 175 21.50 9.39 4.98
N ALA A 176 20.35 9.44 4.30
CA ALA A 176 19.58 10.67 4.12
C ALA A 176 18.13 10.36 3.75
N PRO A 177 17.15 11.20 4.14
CA PRO A 177 15.77 11.02 3.71
C PRO A 177 15.62 11.25 2.21
N CYS A 178 14.53 10.74 1.64
CA CYS A 178 14.21 10.98 0.23
C CYS A 178 14.01 12.48 -0.04
N GLY A 179 14.69 13.04 -1.04
CA GLY A 179 14.53 14.45 -1.42
C GLY A 179 13.13 14.84 -1.93
N SER A 180 12.28 13.86 -2.28
CA SER A 180 10.92 14.10 -2.78
C SER A 180 9.85 13.94 -1.72
N CYS A 181 9.86 12.83 -0.97
CA CYS A 181 8.83 12.55 0.03
C CYS A 181 9.30 12.75 1.48
N HIS A 182 10.57 13.10 1.70
CA HIS A 182 11.21 13.32 3.00
C HIS A 182 11.14 12.14 3.98
N LEU A 183 10.65 10.99 3.54
CA LEU A 183 10.62 9.77 4.34
C LEU A 183 12.05 9.29 4.61
N GLU A 184 12.27 8.88 5.85
CA GLU A 184 13.45 8.13 6.23
C GLU A 184 13.43 6.76 5.55
N HIS A 185 14.62 6.28 5.27
CA HIS A 185 14.84 4.98 4.67
C HIS A 185 14.96 3.95 5.79
N THR A 186 14.12 2.90 5.77
CA THR A 186 14.13 1.78 6.73
C THR A 186 14.12 0.44 5.99
N LEU A 187 14.77 -0.59 6.52
CA LEU A 187 14.66 -1.95 5.97
C LEU A 187 13.40 -2.68 6.46
N GLU A 188 12.66 -2.06 7.37
CA GLU A 188 11.45 -2.62 7.93
C GLU A 188 10.24 -2.30 7.03
N PRO A 189 9.25 -3.21 6.96
CA PRO A 189 7.99 -2.92 6.29
C PRO A 189 7.32 -1.67 6.88
N THR A 190 6.88 -0.75 6.03
CA THR A 190 6.16 0.47 6.46
C THR A 190 4.90 0.72 5.66
N LEU A 191 3.91 1.35 6.28
CA LEU A 191 2.69 1.81 5.61
C LEU A 191 2.90 3.22 5.08
N VAL A 192 2.56 3.44 3.81
CA VAL A 192 2.73 4.74 3.12
C VAL A 192 1.42 5.16 2.43
N PRO A 193 0.83 6.33 2.76
CA PRO A 193 1.28 7.23 3.82
C PRO A 193 1.13 6.58 5.20
N GLU A 194 1.97 7.01 6.12
CA GLU A 194 1.86 6.55 7.50
C GLU A 194 0.54 7.07 8.08
N PRO A 195 -0.34 6.18 8.57
CA PRO A 195 -1.61 6.58 9.14
C PRO A 195 -1.37 7.40 10.40
N HIS A 196 -2.04 8.55 10.52
CA HIS A 196 -1.97 9.33 11.76
C HIS A 196 -2.49 8.48 12.93
N GLU A 197 -1.75 8.42 14.04
CA GLU A 197 -2.10 7.65 15.25
C GLU A 197 -3.57 7.79 15.71
N LYS A 198 -4.17 8.98 15.51
CA LYS A 198 -5.57 9.27 15.84
C LYS A 198 -6.59 8.49 14.99
N LEU A 199 -6.17 7.99 13.84
CA LEU A 199 -6.98 7.18 12.92
C LEU A 199 -6.95 5.69 13.27
N LEU A 200 -5.96 5.25 14.05
CA LEU A 200 -5.72 3.85 14.36
C LEU A 200 -6.46 3.38 15.61
N GLY A 201 -6.64 4.22 16.63
CA GLY A 201 -7.30 3.76 17.86
C GLY A 201 -6.57 2.59 18.53
N GLN A 202 -5.49 2.91 19.25
CA GLN A 202 -4.55 1.98 19.90
C GLN A 202 -3.73 1.08 18.95
N GLU A 203 -2.57 0.64 19.45
CA GLU A 203 -1.42 0.11 18.70
C GLU A 203 -1.78 -0.96 17.65
N LEU A 204 -1.22 -0.80 16.46
CA LEU A 204 -1.16 -1.84 15.43
C LEU A 204 -0.35 -3.02 15.98
N ALA A 205 -1.03 -4.08 16.40
CA ALA A 205 -0.37 -5.35 16.68
C ALA A 205 0.05 -5.97 15.33
N TRP A 206 1.33 -5.86 15.00
CA TRP A 206 1.92 -6.59 13.88
C TRP A 206 1.90 -8.08 14.20
N SER A 207 0.99 -8.84 13.61
CA SER A 207 1.07 -10.30 13.60
C SER A 207 2.15 -10.71 12.60
N THR A 208 3.31 -11.09 13.13
CA THR A 208 4.44 -11.71 12.41
C THR A 208 4.05 -13.02 11.72
#